data_AF-A0A2J8SDN1-F1
#
_entry.id   AF-A0A2J8SDN1-F1
#
_cell.length_a   1.000
_cell.length_b   1.000
_cell.length_c   1.000
_cell.angle_alpha   90.00
_cell.angle_beta   90.00
_cell.angle_gamma   90.00
#
_symmetry.space_group_name_H-M   'P 1'
#
loop_
_entity.id
_entity.type
_entity.pdbx_description
1 polymer ?
#
loop_
_entity_poly.entity_id
_entity_poly.type
_entity_poly.pdbx_seq_one_letter_code
_entity_poly.pdbx_strand_id
1 'polypeptide(L)'
;KEAFRLQPYNGVALRPWDGNSDDRVLLDLSAFLKTIALNGVEDVRTVLEHYALEDDPLAAFKQRQSRLEQEEQQRLAELSKSNKQNLFLGSLTSRLWPRSKQP
;
A
#
# COMPACT_ATOMS: atom_id res chain seq x y z
N LYS A 1 -9.46 25.78 7.30
CA LYS A 1 -10.19 25.04 8.37
C LYS A 1 -11.40 25.82 8.93
N GLU A 2 -11.53 27.13 8.66
CA GLU A 2 -12.68 27.95 9.08
C GLU A 2 -14.05 27.35 8.69
N ALA A 3 -14.17 26.82 7.47
CA ALA A 3 -15.43 26.30 6.90
C ALA A 3 -16.06 25.13 7.68
N PHE A 4 -15.30 24.42 8.51
CA PHE A 4 -15.78 23.27 9.28
C PHE A 4 -15.34 23.34 10.74
N ARG A 5 -15.20 24.56 11.30
CA ARG A 5 -14.77 24.77 12.69
C ARG A 5 -15.59 24.06 13.75
N LEU A 6 -16.90 23.89 13.52
CA LEU A 6 -17.78 23.19 14.46
C LEU A 6 -17.63 21.67 14.38
N GLN A 7 -17.01 21.16 13.32
CA GLN A 7 -16.77 19.73 13.09
C GLN A 7 -15.34 19.51 12.55
N PRO A 8 -14.31 19.86 13.33
CA PRO A 8 -12.92 19.95 12.85
C PRO A 8 -12.36 18.61 12.34
N TYR A 9 -12.93 17.49 12.80
CA TYR A 9 -12.50 16.12 12.49
C TYR A 9 -13.28 15.47 11.33
N ASN A 10 -14.32 16.15 10.82
CA ASN A 10 -15.17 15.64 9.75
C ASN A 10 -14.90 16.34 8.40
N GLY A 11 -13.87 17.19 8.34
CA GLY A 11 -13.51 17.97 7.15
C GLY A 11 -12.08 17.70 6.70
N VAL A 12 -11.90 17.57 5.39
CA VAL A 12 -10.58 17.59 4.75
C VAL A 12 -10.42 18.94 4.06
N ALA A 13 -9.47 19.74 4.53
CA ALA A 13 -9.14 21.01 3.88
C ALA A 13 -8.26 20.74 2.65
N LEU A 14 -8.75 21.14 1.48
CA LEU A 14 -7.97 21.15 0.25
C LEU A 14 -7.44 22.56 -0.03
N ARG A 15 -6.35 22.62 -0.81
CA ARG A 15 -5.89 23.89 -1.38
C ARG A 15 -6.96 24.46 -2.33
N PRO A 16 -7.19 25.79 -2.35
CA PRO A 16 -8.04 26.41 -3.36
C PRO A 16 -7.54 26.05 -4.75
N TRP A 17 -8.46 25.79 -5.67
CA TRP A 17 -8.12 25.59 -7.07
C TRP A 17 -7.70 26.92 -7.70
N ASP A 18 -6.57 26.91 -8.40
CA ASP A 18 -5.93 28.08 -9.01
C ASP A 18 -6.26 28.23 -10.50
N GLY A 19 -7.07 27.32 -11.06
CA GLY A 19 -7.39 27.28 -12.49
C GLY A 19 -6.48 26.36 -13.31
N ASN A 20 -5.48 25.71 -12.70
CA ASN A 20 -4.59 24.81 -13.42
C ASN A 20 -5.35 23.57 -13.95
N SER A 21 -5.23 23.31 -15.26
CA SER A 21 -5.83 22.14 -15.93
C SER A 21 -5.12 20.83 -15.63
N ASP A 22 -3.84 20.89 -15.23
CA ASP A 22 -3.05 19.73 -14.86
C ASP A 22 -3.23 19.34 -13.38
N ASP A 23 -4.08 20.07 -12.64
CA ASP A 23 -4.42 19.74 -11.26
C ASP A 23 -5.05 18.34 -11.15
N ARG A 24 -4.54 17.53 -10.23
CA ARG A 24 -5.04 16.18 -9.95
C ARG A 24 -5.54 16.00 -8.52
N VAL A 25 -5.73 17.08 -7.76
CA VAL A 25 -6.12 17.02 -6.34
C VAL A 25 -7.43 16.27 -6.16
N LEU A 26 -8.42 16.49 -7.03
CA LEU A 26 -9.69 15.77 -6.95
C LEU A 26 -9.57 14.28 -7.32
N LEU A 27 -8.65 13.92 -8.22
CA LEU A 27 -8.36 12.52 -8.52
C LEU A 27 -7.71 11.83 -7.31
N ASP A 28 -6.73 12.48 -6.70
CA ASP A 28 -6.07 11.98 -5.49
C ASP A 28 -7.05 11.85 -4.31
N LEU A 29 -7.93 12.85 -4.13
CA LEU A 29 -8.99 12.80 -3.13
C LEU A 29 -9.95 11.62 -3.39
N SER A 30 -10.31 11.37 -4.65
CA SER A 30 -11.21 10.26 -4.99
C SER A 30 -10.60 8.90 -4.62
N ALA A 31 -9.29 8.72 -4.83
CA ALA A 31 -8.58 7.52 -4.44
C ALA A 31 -8.55 7.38 -2.91
N PHE A 32 -8.25 8.46 -2.18
CA PHE A 32 -8.27 8.49 -0.72
C PHE A 32 -9.63 8.07 -0.14
N LEU A 33 -10.72 8.67 -0.63
CA LEU A 33 -12.08 8.35 -0.17
C LEU A 33 -12.48 6.91 -0.51
N LYS A 34 -12.12 6.43 -1.71
CA LYS A 34 -12.34 5.05 -2.12
C LYS A 34 -11.62 4.07 -1.18
N THR A 35 -10.37 4.36 -0.81
CA THR A 35 -9.61 3.54 0.13
C THR A 35 -10.28 3.48 1.50
N ILE A 36 -10.77 4.60 2.04
CA ILE A 36 -11.52 4.61 3.32
C ILE A 36 -12.76 3.72 3.22
N ALA A 37 -13.54 3.87 2.15
CA ALA A 37 -14.77 3.11 1.95
C ALA A 37 -14.53 1.59 1.83
N LEU A 38 -13.47 1.19 1.13
CA LEU A 38 -13.16 -0.23 0.89
C LEU A 38 -12.54 -0.93 2.10
N ASN A 39 -11.85 -0.21 2.98
CA ASN A 39 -11.21 -0.80 4.17
C ASN A 39 -12.17 -1.00 5.35
N GLY A 40 -13.45 -0.64 5.22
CA GLY A 40 -14.44 -0.89 6.27
C GLY A 40 -14.13 -0.19 7.59
N VAL A 41 -13.61 1.04 7.51
CA VAL A 41 -13.28 1.85 8.69
C VAL A 41 -14.56 2.17 9.47
N GLU A 42 -14.65 1.73 10.73
CA GLU A 42 -15.82 1.95 11.60
C GLU A 42 -16.03 3.44 11.91
N ASP A 43 -14.94 4.16 12.23
CA ASP A 43 -14.96 5.60 12.44
C ASP A 43 -13.95 6.31 11.53
N VAL A 44 -14.48 6.99 10.52
CA VAL A 44 -13.69 7.73 9.53
C VAL A 44 -12.88 8.86 10.17
N ARG A 45 -13.33 9.42 11.30
CA ARG A 45 -12.66 10.54 11.98
C ARG A 45 -11.24 10.19 12.38
N THR A 46 -11.00 8.96 12.83
CA THR A 46 -9.67 8.46 13.19
C THR A 46 -8.69 8.56 12.02
N VAL A 47 -9.15 8.25 10.80
CA VAL A 47 -8.33 8.38 9.59
C VAL A 47 -8.09 9.87 9.29
N LEU A 48 -9.14 10.69 9.31
CA LEU A 48 -9.04 12.11 9.00
C LEU A 48 -8.14 12.86 9.99
N GLU A 49 -8.23 12.57 11.28
CA GLU A 49 -7.39 13.13 12.33
C GLU A 49 -5.91 12.82 12.10
N HIS A 50 -5.60 11.58 11.75
CA HIS A 50 -4.24 11.15 11.51
C HIS A 50 -3.61 11.86 10.30
N TYR A 51 -4.39 12.06 9.21
CA TYR A 51 -3.92 12.80 8.05
C TYR A 51 -3.96 14.33 8.24
N ALA A 52 -4.79 14.84 9.16
CA ALA A 52 -4.87 16.28 9.44
C ALA A 52 -3.63 16.86 10.16
N LEU A 53 -2.74 15.98 10.65
CA LEU A 53 -1.42 16.33 11.21
C LEU A 53 -0.38 16.61 10.11
N GLU A 54 -0.63 16.14 8.90
CA GLU A 54 0.25 16.30 7.75
C GLU A 54 0.00 17.65 7.07
N ASP A 55 1.05 18.26 6.49
CA ASP A 55 0.93 19.52 5.75
C ASP A 55 0.05 19.35 4.50
N ASP A 56 0.22 18.23 3.78
CA ASP A 56 -0.64 17.82 2.68
C ASP A 56 -1.12 16.37 2.92
N PRO A 57 -2.39 16.19 3.35
CA PRO A 57 -2.93 14.87 3.66
C PRO A 57 -2.94 13.94 2.44
N LEU A 58 -3.14 14.46 1.24
CA LEU A 58 -3.20 13.65 0.01
C LEU A 58 -1.80 13.23 -0.45
N ALA A 59 -0.80 14.10 -0.28
CA ALA A 59 0.60 13.73 -0.52
C ALA A 59 1.06 12.62 0.45
N ALA A 60 0.78 12.78 1.74
CA ALA A 60 1.09 11.78 2.75
C ALA A 60 0.37 10.44 2.47
N PHE A 61 -0.87 10.48 2.00
CA PHE A 61 -1.60 9.29 1.59
C PHE A 61 -0.89 8.56 0.44
N LYS A 62 -0.51 9.28 -0.63
CA LYS A 62 0.22 8.71 -1.77
C LYS A 62 1.55 8.09 -1.35
N GLN A 63 2.33 8.79 -0.52
CA GLN A 63 3.61 8.27 -0.03
C GLN A 63 3.43 6.95 0.74
N ARG A 64 2.39 6.85 1.56
CA ARG A 64 2.10 5.62 2.31
C ARG A 64 1.61 4.49 1.41
N GLN A 65 0.79 4.78 0.41
CA GLN A 65 0.40 3.80 -0.62
C GLN A 65 1.64 3.24 -1.31
N SER A 66 2.53 4.10 -1.82
CA SER A 66 3.77 3.65 -2.47
C SER A 66 4.68 2.86 -1.53
N ARG A 67 4.75 3.22 -0.24
CA ARG A 67 5.52 2.46 0.75
C ARG A 67 4.94 1.06 0.95
N LEU A 68 3.62 0.93 1.08
CA LEU A 68 2.95 -0.36 1.24
C LEU A 68 3.15 -1.26 0.02
N GLU A 69 3.04 -0.71 -1.18
CA GLU A 69 3.32 -1.44 -2.43
C GLU A 69 4.77 -1.94 -2.50
N GLN A 70 5.74 -1.12 -2.08
CA GLN A 70 7.15 -1.53 -2.02
C GLN A 70 7.39 -2.66 -1.01
N GLU A 71 6.80 -2.55 0.19
CA GLU A 71 6.90 -3.58 1.22
C GLU A 71 6.27 -4.90 0.75
N GLU A 72 5.13 -4.85 0.06
CA GLU A 72 4.49 -6.03 -0.52
C GLU A 72 5.37 -6.68 -1.58
N GLN A 73 5.93 -5.89 -2.51
CA GLN A 73 6.83 -6.40 -3.55
C GLN A 73 8.08 -7.05 -2.96
N GLN A 74 8.65 -6.46 -1.91
CA GLN A 74 9.80 -7.04 -1.18
C GLN A 74 9.44 -8.39 -0.55
N ARG A 75 8.29 -8.48 0.14
CA ARG A 75 7.81 -9.75 0.71
C ARG A 75 7.60 -10.82 -0.35
N LEU A 76 6.99 -10.48 -1.48
CA LEU A 76 6.79 -11.40 -2.60
C LEU A 76 8.13 -11.87 -3.20
N ALA A 77 9.10 -10.96 -3.32
CA ALA A 77 10.44 -11.29 -3.80
C ALA A 77 11.18 -12.24 -2.83
N GLU A 78 11.09 -12.01 -1.52
CA GLU A 78 11.68 -12.88 -0.49
C GLU A 78 11.06 -14.28 -0.51
N LEU A 79 9.74 -14.39 -0.57
CA LEU A 79 9.03 -15.66 -0.70
C LEU A 79 9.46 -16.41 -1.97
N SER A 80 9.63 -15.70 -3.08
CA SER A 80 10.09 -16.31 -4.34
C SER A 80 11.53 -16.84 -4.25
N LYS A 81 12.43 -16.14 -3.55
CA LYS A 81 13.83 -16.57 -3.34
C LYS A 81 13.89 -17.79 -2.41
N SER A 82 13.14 -17.77 -1.31
CA SER A 82 13.03 -18.90 -0.38
C SER A 82 12.51 -20.15 -1.08
N ASN A 83 11.47 -20.02 -1.92
CA ASN A 83 10.90 -21.15 -2.66
C ASN A 83 11.90 -21.72 -3.71
N LYS A 84 12.63 -20.85 -4.40
CA LYS A 84 13.72 -21.28 -5.31
C LYS A 84 14.80 -22.05 -4.55
N GLN A 85 15.28 -21.54 -3.42
CA GLN A 85 16.29 -22.24 -2.59
C GLN A 85 15.83 -23.62 -2.13
N ASN A 86 14.57 -23.78 -1.71
CA ASN A 86 14.00 -25.08 -1.35
C ASN A 86 13.94 -26.06 -2.55
N LEU A 87 13.61 -25.60 -3.75
CA LEU A 87 13.62 -26.44 -4.96
C LEU A 87 15.03 -26.88 -5.37
N PHE A 88 16.05 -26.02 -5.21
CA PHE A 88 17.44 -26.35 -5.55
C PHE A 88 18.08 -27.38 -4.60
N LEU A 89 17.70 -27.39 -3.31
CA LEU A 89 18.19 -28.38 -2.34
C LEU A 89 17.48 -29.74 -2.48
N GLY A 90 16.23 -29.75 -2.97
CA GLY A 90 15.47 -30.99 -3.22
C GLY A 90 15.83 -31.73 -4.51
N SER A 91 16.48 -31.08 -5.49
CA SER A 91 16.76 -31.69 -6.80
C SER A 91 18.09 -32.47 -6.90
N LEU A 92 18.86 -32.56 -5.81
CA LEU A 92 20.18 -33.21 -5.80
C LEU A 92 20.15 -34.67 -5.30
N THR A 93 19.04 -35.17 -4.76
CA THR A 93 18.96 -36.54 -4.21
C THR A 93 18.63 -37.62 -5.26
N SER A 94 18.29 -37.26 -6.50
CA SER A 94 17.87 -38.23 -7.53
C SER A 94 19.01 -38.83 -8.37
N ARG A 95 20.28 -38.41 -8.17
CA ARG A 95 21.42 -38.83 -9.03
C ARG A 95 22.52 -39.63 -8.34
N LEU A 96 22.33 -40.03 -7.09
CA LEU A 96 23.31 -40.83 -6.34
C LEU A 96 22.72 -42.18 -5.92
N TRP A 97 22.26 -42.99 -6.87
CA TRP A 97 22.20 -44.44 -6.66
C TRP A 97 22.58 -45.16 -7.96
N PRO A 98 23.69 -45.92 -7.97
CA PRO A 98 23.99 -46.78 -9.10
C PRO A 98 23.03 -47.97 -9.05
N ARG A 99 22.22 -48.12 -10.10
CA ARG A 99 21.41 -49.33 -10.35
C ARG A 99 22.38 -50.49 -10.58
N SER A 100 22.76 -51.17 -9.51
CA SER A 100 23.52 -52.42 -9.55
C SER A 100 22.69 -53.47 -10.29
N LYS A 101 23.27 -54.03 -11.35
CA LYS A 101 22.72 -55.18 -12.09
C LYS A 101 22.46 -56.33 -11.12
N GLN A 102 21.28 -56.93 -11.20
CA GLN A 102 20.99 -58.25 -10.63
C GLN A 102 21.09 -59.32 -11.73
N PRO A 103 21.44 -60.57 -11.34
CA PRO A 103 21.99 -61.61 -12.22
C PRO A 103 20.98 -62.25 -13.18
#